data_AF-A0A2V7PV33-F1
#
_entry.id   AF-A0A2V7PV33-F1
#
_cell.length_a   1.000
_cell.length_b   1.000
_cell.length_c   1.000
_cell.angle_alpha   90.00
_cell.angle_beta   90.00
_cell.angle_gamma   90.00
#
_symmetry.space_group_name_H-M   'P 1'
#
loop_
_entity.id
_entity.type
_entity.pdbx_description
1 polymer ?
#
loop_
_entity_poly.entity_id
_entity_poly.type
_entity_poly.pdbx_seq_one_letter_code
_entity_poly.pdbx_strand_id
1 'polypeptide(L)'
;MDFVLALHSHLPYVLNHGRWPHGSDWLCEAAVDTYLPLVEALDALAAEGLAAPLTVGVTPILANQLAHPSFRTELAAFLTQRLGACDEA
;
A
#
# COMPACT_ATOMS: atom_id res chain seq x y z
N MET A 1 -6.06 -14.02 28.32
CA MET A 1 -4.99 -14.20 27.33
C MET A 1 -5.21 -13.12 26.30
N ASP A 2 -4.25 -12.23 26.15
CA ASP A 2 -4.36 -11.10 25.23
C ASP A 2 -3.97 -11.55 23.82
N PHE A 3 -4.70 -11.06 22.82
CA PHE A 3 -4.38 -11.27 21.41
C PHE A 3 -3.68 -10.03 20.87
N VAL A 4 -2.56 -10.22 20.16
CA VAL A 4 -1.81 -9.14 19.52
C VAL A 4 -1.69 -9.44 18.04
N LEU A 5 -2.32 -8.61 17.22
CA LEU A 5 -2.11 -8.60 15.78
C LEU A 5 -0.97 -7.62 15.44
N ALA A 6 0.16 -8.15 14.96
CA ALA A 6 1.30 -7.37 14.51
C ALA A 6 1.54 -7.57 13.01
N LEU A 7 1.38 -6.51 12.23
CA LEU A 7 1.56 -6.49 10.78
C LEU A 7 2.92 -5.87 10.44
N HIS A 8 3.76 -6.60 9.69
CA HIS A 8 5.07 -6.11 9.27
C HIS A 8 5.04 -5.75 7.77
N SER A 9 5.22 -4.46 7.47
CA SER A 9 5.21 -3.90 6.13
C SER A 9 6.62 -3.53 5.67
N HIS A 10 7.08 -4.19 4.60
CA HIS A 10 8.40 -3.99 4.03
C HIS A 10 8.41 -4.16 2.52
N LEU A 11 9.12 -3.26 1.84
CA LEU A 11 9.63 -3.43 0.49
C LEU A 11 11.05 -2.84 0.43
N PRO A 12 11.96 -3.40 -0.38
CA PRO A 12 13.24 -2.76 -0.67
C PRO A 12 13.01 -1.45 -1.44
N TYR A 13 14.08 -0.68 -1.64
CA TYR A 13 13.99 0.52 -2.47
C TYR A 13 13.82 0.14 -3.94
N VAL A 14 12.62 0.36 -4.48
CA VAL A 14 12.21 0.02 -5.85
C VAL A 14 11.89 1.24 -6.70
N LEU A 15 11.60 2.39 -6.09
CA LEU A 15 11.40 3.64 -6.85
C LEU A 15 12.62 3.95 -7.71
N ASN A 16 12.39 4.35 -8.96
CA ASN A 16 13.41 4.65 -9.96
C ASN A 16 14.34 3.48 -10.34
N HIS A 17 14.02 2.24 -9.96
CA HIS A 17 14.83 1.03 -10.23
C HIS A 17 14.09 0.03 -11.15
N GLY A 18 13.43 0.54 -12.19
CA GLY A 18 12.56 -0.24 -13.08
C GLY A 18 11.13 -0.36 -12.55
N ARG A 19 10.21 -0.76 -13.43
CA ARG A 19 8.78 -0.88 -13.11
C ARG A 19 8.35 -2.33 -12.94
N TRP A 20 8.56 -3.13 -13.99
CA TRP A 20 8.14 -4.52 -14.10
C TRP A 20 9.29 -5.39 -14.65
N PRO A 21 9.43 -6.68 -14.27
CA PRO A 21 8.57 -7.47 -13.36
C PRO A 21 8.85 -7.28 -11.86
N HIS A 22 9.95 -6.62 -11.52
CA HIS A 22 10.34 -6.30 -10.16
C HIS A 22 10.70 -4.81 -10.16
N GLY A 23 10.03 -4.00 -9.34
CA GLY A 23 10.18 -2.54 -9.43
C GLY A 23 9.05 -1.76 -8.76
N SER A 24 8.80 -0.55 -9.25
CA SER A 24 7.77 0.35 -8.70
C SER A 24 6.36 -0.24 -8.74
N ASP A 25 6.09 -1.22 -9.61
CA ASP A 25 4.80 -1.91 -9.64
C ASP A 25 4.51 -2.62 -8.31
N TRP A 26 5.52 -3.23 -7.66
CA TRP A 26 5.35 -3.85 -6.33
C TRP A 26 4.91 -2.86 -5.26
N LEU A 27 5.43 -1.64 -5.30
CA LEU A 27 5.04 -0.58 -4.38
C LEU A 27 3.60 -0.12 -4.65
N CYS A 28 3.19 -0.06 -5.92
CA CYS A 28 1.83 0.30 -6.31
C CYS A 28 0.83 -0.80 -5.94
N GLU A 29 1.16 -2.07 -6.20
CA GLU A 29 0.37 -3.24 -5.78
C GLU A 29 0.19 -3.25 -4.25
N ALA A 30 1.28 -3.10 -3.48
CA ALA A 30 1.18 -3.05 -2.03
C ALA A 30 0.30 -1.87 -1.53
N ALA A 31 0.37 -0.72 -2.20
CA ALA A 31 -0.48 0.42 -1.86
C ALA A 31 -1.97 0.16 -2.14
N VAL A 32 -2.30 -0.36 -3.33
CA VAL A 32 -3.68 -0.56 -3.78
C VAL A 32 -4.32 -1.78 -3.15
N ASP A 33 -3.60 -2.90 -3.07
CA ASP A 33 -4.18 -4.18 -2.70
C ASP A 33 -3.98 -4.50 -1.20
N THR A 34 -3.16 -3.73 -0.46
CA THR A 34 -2.92 -3.94 0.97
C THR A 34 -3.15 -2.70 1.82
N TYR A 35 -2.41 -1.60 1.59
CA TYR A 35 -2.40 -0.48 2.53
C TYR A 35 -3.68 0.34 2.49
N LEU A 36 -4.22 0.65 1.31
CA LEU A 36 -5.50 1.34 1.18
C LEU A 36 -6.65 0.52 1.78
N PRO A 37 -6.84 -0.77 1.44
CA PRO A 37 -7.87 -1.60 2.08
C PRO A 37 -7.74 -1.70 3.60
N LEU A 38 -6.49 -1.77 4.13
CA LEU A 38 -6.27 -1.77 5.58
C LEU A 38 -6.71 -0.46 6.22
N VAL A 39 -6.37 0.68 5.62
CA VAL A 39 -6.81 2.01 6.11
C VAL A 39 -8.34 2.12 6.06
N GLU A 40 -8.96 1.73 4.95
CA GLU A 40 -10.42 1.75 4.80
C GLU A 40 -11.13 0.89 5.85
N ALA A 41 -10.62 -0.31 6.14
CA ALA A 41 -11.18 -1.17 7.19
C ALA A 41 -11.04 -0.56 8.59
N LEU A 42 -9.91 0.09 8.88
CA LEU A 42 -9.68 0.74 10.18
C LEU A 42 -10.54 1.99 10.35
N ASP A 43 -10.71 2.77 9.29
CA ASP A 43 -11.59 3.94 9.28
C ASP A 43 -13.06 3.52 9.48
N ALA A 44 -13.49 2.41 8.86
CA ALA A 44 -14.84 1.86 9.06
C ALA A 44 -15.08 1.44 10.52
N LEU A 45 -14.14 0.69 11.11
CA LEU A 45 -14.23 0.27 12.52
C LEU A 45 -14.24 1.48 13.47
N ALA A 46 -13.43 2.49 13.18
CA ALA A 46 -13.42 3.73 13.95
C ALA A 46 -14.74 4.50 13.84
N ALA A 47 -15.35 4.55 12.65
CA ALA A 47 -16.65 5.19 12.42
C ALA A 47 -17.79 4.48 13.18
N GLU A 48 -17.69 3.17 13.37
CA GLU A 48 -18.63 2.38 14.19
C GLU A 48 -18.34 2.46 15.70
N GLY A 49 -17.26 3.14 16.12
CA GLY A 49 -16.84 3.23 17.52
C GLY A 49 -16.28 1.91 18.07
N LEU A 50 -15.84 1.00 17.19
CA LEU A 50 -15.29 -0.29 17.57
C LEU A 50 -13.79 -0.18 17.85
N ALA A 51 -13.37 -0.61 19.04
CA ALA A 51 -11.96 -0.68 19.38
C ALA A 51 -11.28 -1.86 18.68
N ALA A 52 -10.40 -1.56 17.71
CA ALA A 52 -9.63 -2.55 16.94
C ALA A 52 -8.11 -2.31 17.08
N PRO A 53 -7.51 -2.59 18.25
CA PRO A 53 -6.10 -2.36 18.47
C PRO A 53 -5.24 -3.34 17.65
N LEU A 54 -4.27 -2.80 16.91
CA LEU A 54 -3.25 -3.58 16.22
C LEU A 54 -1.94 -2.80 16.15
N THR A 55 -0.85 -3.51 15.85
CA THR A 55 0.47 -2.89 15.63
C THR A 55 0.85 -3.01 14.16
N VAL A 56 1.17 -1.89 13.51
CA VAL A 56 1.74 -1.86 12.15
C VAL A 56 3.20 -1.42 12.21
N GLY A 57 4.10 -2.32 11.85
CA GLY A 57 5.49 -1.97 11.58
C GLY A 57 5.65 -1.52 10.13
N VAL A 58 6.16 -0.31 9.90
CA VAL A 58 6.52 0.17 8.56
C VAL A 58 8.03 0.38 8.53
N THR A 59 8.74 -0.36 7.69
CA THR A 59 10.20 -0.17 7.59
C THR A 59 10.53 1.25 7.09
N PRO A 60 11.60 1.89 7.59
CA PRO A 60 11.92 3.27 7.19
C PRO A 60 12.06 3.46 5.68
N ILE A 61 12.61 2.47 4.99
CA ILE A 61 12.76 2.52 3.53
C ILE A 61 11.43 2.46 2.78
N LEU A 62 10.45 1.69 3.29
CA LEU A 62 9.09 1.69 2.73
C LEU A 62 8.40 3.03 2.98
N ALA A 63 8.46 3.55 4.21
CA ALA A 63 7.87 4.83 4.56
C ALA A 63 8.41 5.97 3.68
N ASN A 64 9.72 6.00 3.45
CA ASN A 64 10.35 6.98 2.57
C ASN A 64 9.84 6.90 1.12
N GLN A 65 9.60 5.70 0.61
CA GLN A 65 9.09 5.51 -0.75
C GLN A 65 7.62 5.94 -0.87
N LEU A 66 6.76 5.56 0.07
CA LEU A 66 5.35 5.97 0.09
C LEU A 66 5.20 7.50 0.23
N ALA A 67 6.12 8.16 0.94
CA ALA A 67 6.14 9.61 1.08
C ALA A 67 6.78 10.34 -0.11
N HIS A 68 7.48 9.64 -1.01
CA HIS A 68 8.23 10.27 -2.08
C HIS A 68 7.29 10.83 -3.18
N PRO A 69 7.51 12.05 -3.71
CA PRO A 69 6.62 12.63 -4.73
C PRO A 69 6.47 11.77 -5.99
N SER A 70 7.52 11.07 -6.43
CA SER A 70 7.45 10.20 -7.61
C SER A 70 6.49 9.02 -7.45
N PHE A 71 6.24 8.55 -6.22
CA PHE A 71 5.30 7.45 -5.98
C PHE A 71 3.89 7.82 -6.43
N ARG A 72 3.46 9.09 -6.25
CA ARG A 72 2.14 9.55 -6.71
C ARG A 72 2.01 9.43 -8.23
N THR A 73 3.06 9.79 -8.97
CA THR A 73 3.09 9.68 -10.42
C THR A 73 3.09 8.23 -10.87
N GLU A 74 3.89 7.37 -10.24
CA GLU A 74 3.93 5.92 -10.51
C GLU A 74 2.56 5.27 -10.25
N LEU A 75 1.93 5.57 -9.12
CA LEU A 75 0.63 5.03 -8.75
C LEU A 75 -0.47 5.47 -9.73
N ALA A 76 -0.47 6.75 -10.15
CA ALA A 76 -1.44 7.25 -11.12
C ALA A 76 -1.29 6.54 -12.49
N ALA A 77 -0.05 6.34 -12.95
CA ALA A 77 0.23 5.60 -14.17
C ALA A 77 -0.19 4.12 -14.05
N PHE A 78 0.11 3.49 -12.91
CA PHE A 78 -0.28 2.11 -12.60
C PHE A 78 -1.81 1.93 -12.62
N LEU A 79 -2.56 2.82 -11.96
CA LEU A 79 -4.02 2.78 -11.93
C LEU A 79 -4.63 3.02 -13.33
N THR A 80 -4.10 3.99 -14.08
CA THR A 80 -4.55 4.26 -15.46
C THR A 80 -4.42 3.02 -16.34
N GLN A 81 -3.27 2.32 -16.25
CA GLN A 81 -3.04 1.08 -16.99
C GLN A 81 -4.04 -0.02 -16.58
N ARG A 82 -4.27 -0.22 -15.28
CA ARG A 82 -5.20 -1.26 -14.80
C ARG A 82 -6.65 -0.97 -15.19
N LEU A 83 -7.09 0.29 -15.11
CA LEU A 83 -8.43 0.69 -15.54
C LEU A 83 -8.63 0.46 -17.04
N GLY A 84 -7.65 0.82 -17.87
CA GLY A 84 -7.71 0.54 -19.31
C GLY A 84 -7.84 -0.96 -19.61
N ALA A 85 -7.10 -1.81 -18.87
CA ALA A 85 -7.23 -3.25 -19.00
C ALA A 85 -8.61 -3.79 -18.57
N CYS A 86 -9.26 -3.15 -17.58
CA CYS A 86 -10.63 -3.49 -17.19
C CYS A 86 -11.67 -3.06 -18.24
N ASP A 87 -11.47 -1.90 -18.88
CA ASP A 87 -12.38 -1.37 -19.89
C ASP A 87 -12.34 -2.17 -21.21
N GLU A 88 -11.22 -2.84 -21.49
CA GLU A 88 -11.02 -3.70 -22.67
C GLU A 88 -11.50 -5.15 -22.48
N ALA A 89 -11.88 -5.53 -21.25
CA ALA A 89 -12.30 -6.89 -20.87
C ALA A 89 -13.82 -7.11 -21.02
#